data_AF-A0A524IWS1-F1
#
_entry.id   AF-A0A524IWS1-F1
#
_cell.length_a   1.000
_cell.length_b   1.000
_cell.length_c   1.000
_cell.angle_alpha   90.00
_cell.angle_beta   90.00
_cell.angle_gamma   90.00
#
_symmetry.space_group_name_H-M   'P 1'
#
loop_
_entity.id
_entity.type
_entity.pdbx_description
1 polymer ?
#
loop_
_entity_poly.entity_id
_entity_poly.type
_entity_poly.pdbx_seq_one_letter_code
_entity_poly.pdbx_strand_id
1 'polypeptide(L)'
;MSPSTVFLDRDGTLIQDTGYVGKISDAVLLQGAGEAVRKLNDAGIRVIVVTNQSGIGRGFFSEDDCWAVQAEITEQLKVFGAHVDATYFCPHDPTVNHCECRKPGLALYRRAEQEQGVEAVGAWFVGDRVRDVEPAGILEGHGLLVAGRDGTFDHPMPASCKRVESLSQAVDHILDGERRHSDPLGLAVLVSGSGSNLQALIDRFCDPAIDASTEIRVVIASRPGIEALDRAEAAGIRTVVLPTDAPAAEALLATELEASGVGLVVLAGYLRLIPRSVVAAWRGRMLNLHPALLPAFGGLGMYGRRVHEAVLESGVRTTGVTVHLVDEAYDQGPVVAQWRVPVHEDDDVDSLASRVLSVEHQILPAVVAAVANGTCGLAADGAHWTVPFVPGETCERE
;
A
#
# COMPACT_ATOMS: atom_id res chain seq x y z
N MET A 1 -5.31 9.18 -6.32
CA MET A 1 -6.64 9.14 -6.98
C MET A 1 -6.95 7.68 -7.25
N SER A 2 -8.17 7.23 -6.98
CA SER A 2 -8.58 5.86 -7.31
C SER A 2 -8.49 5.64 -8.83
N PRO A 3 -8.03 4.46 -9.30
CA PRO A 3 -7.90 4.21 -10.72
C PRO A 3 -9.28 4.24 -11.37
N SER A 4 -9.53 5.19 -12.26
CA SER A 4 -10.78 5.25 -13.00
C SER A 4 -10.85 4.22 -14.13
N THR A 5 -9.70 3.64 -14.49
CA THR A 5 -9.52 2.86 -15.73
C THR A 5 -8.52 1.71 -15.57
N VAL A 6 -8.87 0.56 -16.15
CA VAL A 6 -7.96 -0.56 -16.41
C VAL A 6 -7.90 -0.84 -17.91
N PHE A 7 -6.69 -0.84 -18.45
CA PHE A 7 -6.38 -1.34 -19.78
C PHE A 7 -5.97 -2.81 -19.70
N LEU A 8 -6.71 -3.68 -20.39
CA LEU A 8 -6.46 -5.12 -20.47
C LEU A 8 -5.93 -5.49 -21.85
N ASP A 9 -4.91 -6.36 -21.91
CA ASP A 9 -4.71 -7.17 -23.10
C ASP A 9 -5.83 -8.22 -23.26
N ARG A 10 -6.04 -8.65 -24.50
CA ARG A 10 -7.05 -9.65 -24.85
C ARG A 10 -6.51 -11.08 -24.79
N ASP A 11 -5.42 -11.36 -25.51
CA ASP A 11 -4.99 -12.73 -25.83
C ASP A 11 -3.90 -13.17 -24.84
N GLY A 12 -4.21 -14.13 -23.97
CA GLY A 12 -3.31 -14.55 -22.89
C GLY A 12 -3.65 -13.89 -21.55
N THR A 13 -4.54 -12.90 -21.55
CA THR A 13 -4.97 -12.15 -20.35
C THR A 13 -6.47 -12.27 -20.08
N LEU A 14 -7.32 -11.98 -21.07
CA LEU A 14 -8.77 -12.10 -20.97
C LEU A 14 -9.26 -13.45 -21.53
N ILE A 15 -8.75 -13.83 -22.69
CA ILE A 15 -9.01 -15.12 -23.36
C ILE A 15 -7.73 -15.93 -23.55
N GLN A 16 -7.87 -17.19 -23.92
CA GLN A 16 -6.75 -18.06 -24.25
C GLN A 16 -5.98 -17.56 -25.48
N ASP A 17 -4.66 -17.44 -25.38
CA ASP A 17 -3.80 -17.19 -26.54
C ASP A 17 -3.61 -18.48 -27.36
N THR A 18 -4.14 -18.49 -28.58
CA THR A 18 -3.94 -19.56 -29.59
C THR A 18 -3.02 -19.12 -30.74
N GLY A 19 -2.39 -17.95 -30.61
CA GLY A 19 -1.45 -17.34 -31.56
C GLY A 19 -2.11 -16.36 -32.54
N TYR A 20 -3.17 -16.78 -33.23
CA TYR A 20 -3.91 -15.95 -34.19
C TYR A 20 -5.40 -16.16 -34.01
N VAL A 21 -5.98 -15.44 -33.06
CA VAL A 21 -7.40 -15.53 -32.68
C VAL A 21 -8.25 -14.77 -33.70
N GLY A 22 -8.65 -15.48 -34.76
CA GLY A 22 -9.51 -14.96 -35.83
C GLY A 22 -10.86 -15.68 -35.96
N LYS A 23 -11.12 -16.72 -35.15
CA LYS A 23 -12.39 -17.45 -35.17
C LYS A 23 -13.10 -17.31 -33.85
N ILE A 24 -14.43 -17.26 -33.90
CA ILE A 24 -15.30 -17.26 -32.72
C ILE A 24 -14.96 -18.41 -31.77
N SER A 25 -14.63 -19.60 -32.30
CA SER A 25 -14.24 -20.76 -31.50
C SER A 25 -12.96 -20.57 -30.67
N ASP A 26 -12.12 -19.60 -31.04
CA ASP A 26 -10.87 -19.30 -30.35
C ASP A 26 -11.10 -18.32 -29.18
N ALA A 27 -12.26 -17.67 -29.12
CA ALA A 27 -12.65 -16.75 -28.05
C ALA A 27 -13.04 -17.54 -26.79
N VAL A 28 -12.06 -18.10 -26.07
CA VAL A 28 -12.32 -18.84 -24.82
C VAL A 28 -11.81 -18.02 -23.65
N LEU A 29 -12.73 -17.50 -22.81
CA LEU A 29 -12.34 -16.81 -21.58
C LEU A 29 -11.41 -17.66 -20.71
N LEU A 30 -10.38 -17.01 -20.14
CA LEU A 30 -9.55 -17.64 -19.12
C LEU A 30 -10.35 -17.86 -17.83
N GLN A 31 -9.94 -18.85 -17.04
CA GLN A 31 -10.60 -19.17 -15.78
C GLN A 31 -10.58 -17.94 -14.85
N GLY A 32 -11.75 -17.55 -14.33
CA GLY A 32 -11.89 -16.42 -13.42
C GLY A 32 -11.89 -15.04 -14.11
N ALA A 33 -11.71 -14.97 -15.44
CA ALA A 33 -11.62 -13.71 -16.15
C ALA A 33 -12.96 -12.95 -16.17
N GLY A 34 -14.07 -13.66 -16.35
CA GLY A 34 -15.42 -13.07 -16.31
C GLY A 34 -15.75 -12.46 -14.95
N GLU A 35 -15.48 -13.19 -13.86
CA GLU A 35 -15.66 -12.69 -12.50
C GLU A 35 -14.71 -11.53 -12.17
N ALA A 36 -13.48 -11.55 -12.70
CA ALA A 36 -12.52 -10.47 -12.51
C ALA A 36 -12.99 -9.17 -13.18
N VAL A 37 -13.46 -9.23 -14.43
CA VAL A 37 -14.03 -8.05 -15.11
C VAL A 37 -15.26 -7.54 -14.38
N ARG A 38 -16.15 -8.44 -13.92
CA ARG A 38 -17.32 -8.07 -13.11
C ARG A 38 -16.92 -7.28 -11.86
N LYS A 39 -15.90 -7.75 -11.12
CA LYS A 39 -15.40 -7.05 -9.91
C LYS A 39 -14.94 -5.62 -10.23
N LEU A 40 -14.26 -5.40 -11.36
CA LEU A 40 -13.89 -4.05 -11.80
C LEU A 40 -15.13 -3.19 -12.12
N ASN A 41 -16.12 -3.77 -12.80
CA ASN A 41 -17.36 -3.06 -13.12
C ASN A 41 -18.15 -2.70 -11.84
N ASP A 42 -18.24 -3.62 -10.88
CA ASP A 42 -18.92 -3.41 -9.58
C ASP A 42 -18.24 -2.30 -8.77
N ALA A 43 -16.93 -2.09 -8.95
CA ALA A 43 -16.16 -1.00 -8.36
C ALA A 43 -16.27 0.33 -9.14
N GLY A 44 -17.01 0.36 -10.25
CA GLY A 44 -17.15 1.54 -11.10
C GLY A 44 -15.92 1.88 -11.95
N ILE A 45 -14.99 0.93 -12.10
CA ILE A 45 -13.77 1.11 -12.89
C ILE A 45 -14.06 0.78 -14.35
N ARG A 46 -13.62 1.65 -15.27
CA ARG A 46 -13.72 1.45 -16.71
C ARG A 46 -12.75 0.36 -17.16
N VAL A 47 -13.24 -0.61 -17.93
CA VAL A 47 -12.45 -1.70 -18.49
C VAL A 47 -12.31 -1.50 -19.99
N ILE A 48 -11.09 -1.23 -20.45
CA ILE A 48 -10.79 -1.00 -21.87
C ILE A 48 -9.83 -2.08 -22.35
N VAL A 49 -10.19 -2.77 -23.44
CA VAL A 49 -9.30 -3.76 -24.06
C VAL A 49 -8.44 -3.09 -25.12
N VAL A 50 -7.12 -3.30 -25.05
CA VAL A 50 -6.16 -2.84 -26.06
C VAL A 50 -5.32 -4.03 -26.51
N THR A 51 -5.37 -4.41 -27.78
CA THR A 51 -4.76 -5.65 -28.27
C THR A 51 -4.01 -5.54 -29.61
N ASN A 52 -2.99 -6.38 -29.81
CA ASN A 52 -2.21 -6.46 -31.05
C ASN A 52 -2.73 -7.59 -31.96
N GLN A 53 -3.38 -7.25 -33.07
CA GLN A 53 -4.05 -8.20 -33.97
C GLN A 53 -3.33 -8.32 -35.33
N SER A 54 -2.05 -8.69 -35.29
CA SER A 54 -1.22 -8.79 -36.50
C SER A 54 -1.66 -9.85 -37.50
N GLY A 55 -2.56 -10.77 -37.13
CA GLY A 55 -3.14 -11.71 -38.07
C GLY A 55 -3.86 -11.03 -39.23
N ILE A 56 -4.38 -9.82 -39.01
CA ILE A 56 -5.02 -8.98 -40.02
C ILE A 56 -4.01 -8.52 -41.07
N GLY A 57 -2.94 -7.83 -40.64
CA GLY A 57 -1.87 -7.38 -41.52
C GLY A 57 -1.10 -8.51 -42.21
N ARG A 58 -1.13 -9.73 -41.64
CA ARG A 58 -0.59 -10.96 -42.21
C ARG A 58 -1.54 -11.66 -43.19
N GLY A 59 -2.81 -11.25 -43.26
CA GLY A 59 -3.82 -11.85 -44.12
C GLY A 59 -4.38 -13.19 -43.62
N PHE A 60 -4.27 -13.51 -42.33
CA PHE A 60 -4.80 -14.74 -41.74
C PHE A 60 -6.31 -14.66 -41.44
N PHE A 61 -6.81 -13.46 -41.14
CA PHE A 61 -8.23 -13.16 -40.91
C PHE A 61 -8.49 -11.67 -41.16
N SER A 62 -9.76 -11.28 -41.27
CA SER A 62 -10.19 -9.90 -41.55
C SER A 62 -10.44 -9.09 -40.27
N GLU A 63 -10.65 -7.77 -40.41
CA GLU A 63 -11.13 -6.95 -39.29
C GLU A 63 -12.53 -7.39 -38.82
N ASP A 64 -13.41 -7.79 -39.74
CA ASP A 64 -14.74 -8.30 -39.40
C ASP A 64 -14.66 -9.58 -38.56
N ASP A 65 -13.71 -10.47 -38.86
CA ASP A 65 -13.46 -11.67 -38.06
C ASP A 65 -12.99 -11.31 -36.63
N CYS A 66 -12.13 -10.29 -36.50
CA CYS A 66 -11.67 -9.79 -35.20
C CYS A 66 -12.82 -9.18 -34.38
N TRP A 67 -13.72 -8.43 -35.02
CA TRP A 67 -14.93 -7.91 -34.39
C TRP A 67 -15.93 -9.01 -34.03
N ALA A 68 -16.04 -10.07 -34.82
CA ALA A 68 -16.86 -11.23 -34.49
C ALA A 68 -16.33 -11.96 -33.24
N VAL A 69 -15.01 -12.12 -33.12
CA VAL A 69 -14.35 -12.60 -31.90
C VAL A 69 -14.66 -11.70 -30.70
N GLN A 70 -14.57 -10.37 -30.87
CA GLN A 70 -14.90 -9.44 -29.79
C GLN A 70 -16.37 -9.51 -29.37
N ALA A 71 -17.29 -9.69 -30.32
CA ALA A 71 -18.71 -9.88 -30.02
C ALA A 71 -18.94 -11.16 -29.19
N GLU A 72 -18.26 -12.26 -29.54
CA GLU A 72 -18.34 -13.50 -28.77
C GLU A 72 -17.80 -13.32 -27.33
N ILE A 73 -16.65 -12.65 -27.15
CA ILE A 73 -16.13 -12.32 -25.81
C ILE A 73 -17.17 -11.54 -25.01
N THR A 74 -17.84 -10.58 -25.66
CA THR A 74 -18.87 -9.76 -25.04
C THR A 74 -20.07 -10.60 -24.58
N GLU A 75 -20.53 -11.56 -25.40
CA GLU A 75 -21.60 -12.49 -25.00
C GLU A 75 -21.18 -13.39 -23.83
N GLN A 76 -19.94 -13.87 -23.81
CA GLN A 76 -19.44 -14.67 -22.69
C GLN A 76 -19.35 -13.86 -21.38
N LEU A 77 -18.91 -12.60 -21.44
CA LEU A 77 -18.85 -11.72 -20.26
C LEU A 77 -20.24 -11.43 -19.68
N LYS A 78 -21.29 -11.31 -20.52
CA LYS A 78 -22.67 -11.12 -20.06
C LYS A 78 -23.16 -12.23 -19.14
N VAL A 79 -22.68 -13.46 -19.30
CA VAL A 79 -23.02 -14.59 -18.41
C VAL A 79 -22.61 -14.30 -16.96
N PHE A 80 -21.53 -13.53 -16.78
CA PHE A 80 -21.06 -13.09 -15.47
C PHE A 80 -21.68 -11.75 -15.04
N GLY A 81 -22.49 -11.10 -15.87
CA GLY A 81 -22.90 -9.70 -15.63
C GLY A 81 -21.74 -8.71 -15.79
N ALA A 82 -20.68 -9.10 -16.51
CA ALA A 82 -19.50 -8.28 -16.76
C ALA A 82 -19.59 -7.61 -18.15
N HIS A 83 -18.85 -6.52 -18.33
CA HIS A 83 -18.70 -5.86 -19.62
C HIS A 83 -17.34 -5.18 -19.77
N VAL A 84 -16.93 -5.00 -21.03
CA VAL A 84 -15.82 -4.14 -21.45
C VAL A 84 -16.43 -2.88 -22.05
N ASP A 85 -15.94 -1.72 -21.64
CA ASP A 85 -16.46 -0.41 -22.09
C ASP A 85 -16.07 -0.11 -23.54
N ALA A 86 -14.86 -0.48 -23.95
CA ALA A 86 -14.37 -0.30 -25.31
C ALA A 86 -13.23 -1.27 -25.65
N THR A 87 -13.12 -1.59 -26.94
CA THR A 87 -12.01 -2.40 -27.48
C THR A 87 -11.29 -1.64 -28.59
N TYR A 88 -9.97 -1.61 -28.50
CA TYR A 88 -9.07 -1.07 -29.51
C TYR A 88 -8.07 -2.14 -29.94
N PHE A 89 -7.84 -2.27 -31.24
CA PHE A 89 -6.82 -3.18 -31.75
C PHE A 89 -5.93 -2.55 -32.81
N CYS A 90 -4.69 -3.04 -32.88
CA CYS A 90 -3.76 -2.69 -33.94
C CYS A 90 -3.69 -3.84 -34.97
N PRO A 91 -4.08 -3.63 -36.24
CA PRO A 91 -4.10 -4.69 -37.26
C PRO A 91 -2.72 -4.96 -37.88
N HIS A 92 -1.74 -4.10 -37.62
CA HIS A 92 -0.48 -4.09 -38.38
C HIS A 92 0.45 -5.28 -38.08
N ASP A 93 1.11 -5.76 -39.14
CA ASP A 93 2.19 -6.74 -39.05
C ASP A 93 3.39 -6.15 -38.26
N PRO A 94 4.08 -6.94 -37.42
CA PRO A 94 5.25 -6.49 -36.66
C PRO A 94 6.41 -5.94 -37.50
N THR A 95 6.46 -6.27 -38.80
CA THR A 95 7.49 -5.81 -39.75
C THR A 95 7.21 -4.41 -40.29
N VAL A 96 6.02 -3.85 -40.05
CA VAL A 96 5.70 -2.46 -40.43
C VAL A 96 6.55 -1.50 -39.59
N ASN A 97 7.43 -0.77 -40.27
CA ASN A 97 8.27 0.24 -39.64
C ASN A 97 7.40 1.37 -39.04
N HIS A 98 7.68 1.76 -37.79
CA HIS A 98 7.08 2.90 -37.08
C HIS A 98 5.56 2.82 -36.84
N CYS A 99 5.04 1.64 -36.48
CA CYS A 99 3.64 1.52 -36.07
C CYS A 99 3.41 2.12 -34.66
N GLU A 100 2.68 3.24 -34.57
CA GLU A 100 2.37 3.89 -33.28
C GLU A 100 1.23 3.21 -32.50
N CYS A 101 0.38 2.41 -33.17
CA CYS A 101 -0.71 1.68 -32.49
C CYS A 101 -0.29 0.36 -31.86
N ARG A 102 0.77 -0.27 -32.38
CA ARG A 102 1.12 -1.63 -31.97
C ARG A 102 1.81 -1.53 -30.61
N LYS A 103 1.23 -2.13 -29.57
CA LYS A 103 1.84 -2.17 -28.23
C LYS A 103 3.29 -2.66 -28.33
N PRO A 104 4.26 -1.93 -27.74
CA PRO A 104 4.09 -0.91 -26.69
C PRO A 104 3.77 0.52 -27.17
N GLY A 105 3.47 0.72 -28.46
CA GLY A 105 3.01 2.00 -29.00
C GLY A 105 1.77 2.57 -28.29
N LEU A 106 1.71 3.90 -28.17
CA LEU A 106 0.77 4.59 -27.29
C LEU A 106 -0.53 5.05 -27.98
N ALA A 107 -0.62 4.95 -29.31
CA ALA A 107 -1.71 5.60 -30.05
C ALA A 107 -3.09 5.06 -29.70
N LEU A 108 -3.22 3.77 -29.37
CA LEU A 108 -4.51 3.18 -28.97
C LEU A 108 -4.97 3.65 -27.58
N TYR A 109 -4.05 3.84 -26.63
CA TYR A 109 -4.39 4.37 -25.31
C TYR A 109 -4.84 5.83 -25.40
N ARG A 110 -4.12 6.66 -26.17
CA ARG A 110 -4.52 8.06 -26.41
C ARG A 110 -5.87 8.17 -27.11
N ARG A 111 -6.15 7.25 -28.04
CA ARG A 111 -7.46 7.17 -28.69
C ARG A 111 -8.55 6.81 -27.68
N ALA A 112 -8.28 5.88 -26.76
CA ALA A 112 -9.20 5.54 -25.68
C ALA A 112 -9.47 6.74 -24.75
N GLU A 113 -8.44 7.51 -24.37
CA GLU A 113 -8.61 8.74 -23.59
C GLU A 113 -9.56 9.73 -24.29
N GLN A 114 -9.35 9.94 -25.59
CA GLN A 114 -10.16 10.86 -26.38
C GLN A 114 -11.62 10.40 -26.56
N GLU A 115 -11.84 9.12 -26.86
CA GLU A 115 -13.16 8.60 -27.21
C GLU A 115 -13.99 8.20 -25.98
N GLN A 116 -13.34 7.72 -24.91
CA GLN A 116 -14.02 7.24 -23.69
C GLN A 116 -13.99 8.24 -22.54
N GLY A 117 -13.21 9.33 -22.65
CA GLY A 117 -13.04 10.30 -21.57
C GLY A 117 -12.33 9.72 -20.35
N VAL A 118 -11.45 8.74 -20.57
CA VAL A 118 -10.61 8.14 -19.53
C VAL A 118 -9.24 8.81 -19.46
N GLU A 119 -8.50 8.57 -18.39
CA GLU A 119 -7.12 9.05 -18.22
C GLU A 119 -6.19 7.84 -18.07
N ALA A 120 -5.05 7.86 -18.76
CA ALA A 120 -4.03 6.83 -18.62
C ALA A 120 -3.13 7.03 -17.38
N VAL A 121 -3.04 8.27 -16.88
CA VAL A 121 -2.31 8.61 -15.66
C VAL A 121 -2.98 7.91 -14.47
N GLY A 122 -2.21 7.13 -13.70
CA GLY A 122 -2.73 6.33 -12.61
C GLY A 122 -3.61 5.14 -13.02
N ALA A 123 -3.79 4.88 -14.32
CA ALA A 123 -4.51 3.70 -14.80
C ALA A 123 -3.68 2.42 -14.64
N TRP A 124 -4.36 1.28 -14.64
CA TRP A 124 -3.69 -0.03 -14.61
C TRP A 124 -3.56 -0.61 -16.02
N PHE A 125 -2.42 -1.21 -16.31
CA PHE A 125 -2.11 -1.90 -17.56
C PHE A 125 -1.83 -3.35 -17.22
N VAL A 126 -2.65 -4.26 -17.72
CA VAL A 126 -2.60 -5.68 -17.39
C VAL A 126 -2.46 -6.50 -18.66
N GLY A 127 -1.43 -7.33 -18.72
CA GLY A 127 -1.17 -8.19 -19.88
C GLY A 127 -0.18 -9.31 -19.55
N ASP A 128 -0.08 -10.32 -20.40
CA ASP A 128 0.86 -11.44 -20.24
C ASP A 128 2.23 -11.17 -20.91
N ARG A 129 2.33 -10.15 -21.77
CA ARG A 129 3.57 -9.75 -22.41
C ARG A 129 4.11 -8.43 -21.86
N VAL A 130 5.42 -8.29 -21.87
CA VAL A 130 6.11 -7.06 -21.43
C VAL A 130 5.58 -5.84 -22.19
N ARG A 131 5.36 -5.97 -23.50
CA ARG A 131 4.81 -4.91 -24.37
C ARG A 131 3.43 -4.40 -23.94
N ASP A 132 2.67 -5.17 -23.18
CA ASP A 132 1.32 -4.80 -22.74
C ASP A 132 1.36 -3.87 -21.53
N VAL A 133 2.38 -4.04 -20.68
CA VAL A 133 2.57 -3.29 -19.44
C VAL A 133 3.59 -2.17 -19.54
N GLU A 134 4.50 -2.23 -20.52
CA GLU A 134 5.46 -1.15 -20.84
C GLU A 134 4.83 0.25 -20.96
N PRO A 135 3.65 0.42 -21.59
CA PRO A 135 2.99 1.73 -21.67
C PRO A 135 2.73 2.38 -20.31
N ALA A 136 2.56 1.59 -19.24
CA ALA A 136 2.34 2.11 -17.89
C ALA A 136 3.47 3.04 -17.43
N GLY A 137 4.73 2.71 -17.73
CA GLY A 137 5.86 3.54 -17.33
C GLY A 137 5.91 4.89 -18.05
N ILE A 138 5.42 4.96 -19.28
CA ILE A 138 5.45 6.18 -20.11
C ILE A 138 4.22 7.05 -19.85
N LEU A 139 3.07 6.43 -19.56
CA LEU A 139 1.80 7.10 -19.31
C LEU A 139 1.54 7.37 -17.82
N GLU A 140 2.57 7.21 -16.96
CA GLU A 140 2.47 7.43 -15.51
C GLU A 140 1.37 6.58 -14.83
N GLY A 141 1.19 5.34 -15.30
CA GLY A 141 0.28 4.35 -14.75
C GLY A 141 0.98 3.23 -14.00
N HIS A 142 0.25 2.14 -13.77
CA HIS A 142 0.70 0.97 -13.02
C HIS A 142 0.64 -0.30 -13.87
N GLY A 143 1.71 -1.10 -13.91
CA GLY A 143 1.78 -2.32 -14.71
C GLY A 143 1.67 -3.60 -13.90
N LEU A 144 0.81 -4.53 -14.33
CA LEU A 144 0.68 -5.89 -13.79
C LEU A 144 0.91 -6.91 -14.90
N LEU A 145 2.05 -7.61 -14.85
CA LEU A 145 2.38 -8.67 -15.79
C LEU A 145 1.77 -9.98 -15.29
N VAL A 146 0.86 -10.54 -16.08
CA VAL A 146 0.19 -11.82 -15.82
C VAL A 146 1.07 -12.98 -16.29
N ALA A 147 1.07 -14.10 -15.56
CA ALA A 147 1.73 -15.31 -16.02
C ALA A 147 1.10 -15.82 -17.32
N GLY A 148 1.94 -16.17 -18.30
CA GLY A 148 1.50 -16.82 -19.52
C GLY A 148 0.96 -18.24 -19.27
N ARG A 149 0.46 -18.88 -20.32
CA ARG A 149 -0.20 -20.21 -20.23
C ARG A 149 0.68 -21.31 -19.59
N ASP A 150 1.99 -21.21 -19.73
CA ASP A 150 2.96 -22.16 -19.16
C ASP A 150 3.40 -21.79 -17.73
N GLY A 151 2.79 -20.78 -17.14
CA GLY A 151 3.16 -20.24 -15.82
C GLY A 151 4.43 -19.40 -15.85
N THR A 152 4.96 -19.06 -17.04
CA THR A 152 6.16 -18.22 -17.16
C THR A 152 5.79 -16.77 -17.41
N PHE A 153 6.73 -15.87 -17.07
CA PHE A 153 6.58 -14.44 -17.28
C PHE A 153 7.46 -13.99 -18.44
N ASP A 154 6.94 -13.11 -19.28
CA ASP A 154 7.70 -12.49 -20.35
C ASP A 154 8.81 -11.57 -19.79
N HIS A 155 9.96 -11.50 -20.47
CA HIS A 155 11.19 -10.85 -19.96
C HIS A 155 11.95 -10.08 -21.05
N PRO A 156 12.71 -9.02 -20.70
CA PRO A 156 12.93 -8.48 -19.35
C PRO A 156 11.75 -7.61 -18.88
N MET A 157 11.39 -7.72 -17.61
CA MET A 157 10.26 -6.98 -17.03
C MET A 157 10.67 -5.54 -16.65
N PRO A 158 9.84 -4.51 -16.93
CA PRO A 158 10.07 -3.16 -16.44
C PRO A 158 10.08 -3.13 -14.91
N ALA A 159 11.00 -2.38 -14.31
CA ALA A 159 11.16 -2.29 -12.85
C ALA A 159 9.90 -1.74 -12.13
N SER A 160 9.06 -1.00 -12.84
CA SER A 160 7.80 -0.42 -12.35
C SER A 160 6.63 -1.41 -12.34
N CYS A 161 6.78 -2.61 -12.91
CA CYS A 161 5.70 -3.59 -13.03
C CYS A 161 5.77 -4.65 -11.93
N LYS A 162 4.62 -5.18 -11.51
CA LYS A 162 4.54 -6.33 -10.59
C LYS A 162 4.09 -7.59 -11.34
N ARG A 163 4.44 -8.75 -10.81
CA ARG A 163 4.00 -10.06 -11.31
C ARG A 163 2.76 -10.52 -10.59
N VAL A 164 1.83 -11.11 -11.35
CA VAL A 164 0.63 -11.76 -10.85
C VAL A 164 0.38 -13.04 -11.65
N GLU A 165 -0.15 -14.07 -10.99
CA GLU A 165 -0.37 -15.40 -11.58
C GLU A 165 -1.61 -15.45 -12.48
N SER A 166 -2.53 -14.48 -12.35
CA SER A 166 -3.78 -14.46 -13.12
C SER A 166 -4.41 -13.07 -13.16
N LEU A 167 -5.35 -12.87 -14.09
CA LEU A 167 -6.20 -11.68 -14.13
C LEU A 167 -7.01 -11.51 -12.83
N SER A 168 -7.50 -12.59 -12.22
CA SER A 168 -8.23 -12.50 -10.94
C SER A 168 -7.35 -11.93 -9.82
N GLN A 169 -6.09 -12.37 -9.73
CA GLN A 169 -5.14 -11.81 -8.77
C GLN A 169 -4.77 -10.36 -9.10
N ALA A 170 -4.67 -10.02 -10.39
CA ALA A 170 -4.45 -8.65 -10.84
C ALA A 170 -5.58 -7.73 -10.35
N VAL A 171 -6.84 -8.14 -10.53
CA VAL A 171 -8.01 -7.39 -10.08
C VAL A 171 -8.08 -7.30 -8.57
N ASP A 172 -7.79 -8.39 -7.84
CA ASP A 172 -7.71 -8.33 -6.38
C ASP A 172 -6.64 -7.32 -5.93
N HIS A 173 -5.49 -7.25 -6.62
CA HIS A 173 -4.46 -6.24 -6.34
C HIS A 173 -4.94 -4.81 -6.60
N ILE A 174 -5.63 -4.58 -7.71
CA ILE A 174 -6.20 -3.28 -8.09
C ILE A 174 -7.18 -2.82 -7.00
N LEU A 175 -8.12 -3.67 -6.63
CA LEU A 175 -9.17 -3.37 -5.66
C LEU A 175 -8.66 -3.34 -4.21
N ASP A 176 -7.63 -4.10 -3.87
CA ASP A 176 -6.95 -3.98 -2.56
C ASP A 176 -6.20 -2.67 -2.41
N GLY A 177 -5.69 -2.13 -3.51
CA GLY A 177 -5.21 -0.75 -3.59
C GLY A 177 -6.33 0.27 -3.31
N GLU A 178 -7.56 -0.01 -3.75
CA GLU A 178 -8.73 0.84 -3.51
C GLU A 178 -9.30 0.74 -2.09
N ARG A 179 -9.28 -0.45 -1.48
CA ARG A 179 -9.67 -0.64 -0.07
C ARG A 179 -8.80 0.18 0.88
N ARG A 180 -7.52 0.39 0.55
CA ARG A 180 -6.62 1.26 1.33
C ARG A 180 -6.97 2.75 1.21
N HIS A 181 -7.76 3.16 0.21
CA HIS A 181 -8.10 4.56 -0.04
C HIS A 181 -9.56 4.93 0.26
N SER A 182 -10.46 3.97 0.48
CA SER A 182 -11.89 4.22 0.72
C SER A 182 -12.38 3.91 2.15
N ASP A 183 -11.76 2.94 2.84
CA ASP A 183 -11.98 2.72 4.27
C ASP A 183 -10.76 3.22 5.06
N PRO A 184 -10.95 3.97 6.16
CA PRO A 184 -9.85 4.42 7.00
C PRO A 184 -9.06 3.22 7.53
N LEU A 185 -7.72 3.29 7.45
CA LEU A 185 -6.85 2.28 8.06
C LEU A 185 -7.10 2.24 9.57
N GLY A 186 -7.69 1.13 10.05
CA GLY A 186 -7.95 0.93 11.47
C GLY A 186 -6.65 0.77 12.26
N LEU A 187 -6.50 1.54 13.34
CA LEU A 187 -5.33 1.55 14.21
C LEU A 187 -5.64 0.90 15.57
N ALA A 188 -4.72 0.07 16.04
CA ALA A 188 -4.62 -0.28 17.45
C ALA A 188 -3.44 0.47 18.08
N VAL A 189 -3.69 1.27 19.11
CA VAL A 189 -2.64 2.02 19.81
C VAL A 189 -2.38 1.38 21.17
N LEU A 190 -1.15 0.93 21.38
CA LEU A 190 -0.71 0.30 22.62
C LEU A 190 0.00 1.32 23.51
N VAL A 191 -0.37 1.37 24.79
CA VAL A 191 0.08 2.40 25.74
C VAL A 191 0.37 1.84 27.14
N SER A 192 1.24 2.51 27.92
CA SER A 192 1.55 2.12 29.31
C SER A 192 1.61 3.28 30.31
N GLY A 193 1.42 4.53 29.86
CA GLY A 193 1.66 5.75 30.63
C GLY A 193 0.70 6.89 30.29
N SER A 194 1.21 8.12 30.23
CA SER A 194 0.40 9.35 30.10
C SER A 194 -0.36 9.46 28.78
N GLY A 195 0.15 8.85 27.71
CA GLY A 195 -0.50 8.86 26.40
C GLY A 195 -0.33 10.18 25.63
N SER A 196 0.76 10.92 25.82
CA SER A 196 1.01 12.17 25.08
C SER A 196 1.06 11.93 23.55
N ASN A 197 1.77 10.88 23.10
CA ASN A 197 1.76 10.47 21.69
C ASN A 197 0.39 9.96 21.21
N LEU A 198 -0.39 9.32 22.10
CA LEU A 198 -1.78 8.96 21.79
C LEU A 198 -2.63 10.22 21.55
N GLN A 199 -2.45 11.28 22.35
CA GLN A 199 -3.15 12.54 22.13
C GLN A 199 -2.83 13.13 20.75
N ALA A 200 -1.56 13.15 20.35
CA ALA A 200 -1.17 13.63 19.01
C ALA A 200 -1.83 12.82 17.88
N LEU A 201 -2.00 11.50 18.05
CA LEU A 201 -2.74 10.66 17.11
C LEU A 201 -4.25 10.97 17.12
N ILE A 202 -4.85 11.17 18.30
CA ILE A 202 -6.26 11.56 18.45
C ILE A 202 -6.50 12.91 17.75
N ASP A 203 -5.68 13.90 18.03
CA ASP A 203 -5.81 15.25 17.47
C ASP A 203 -5.70 15.24 15.94
N ARG A 204 -4.93 14.30 15.37
CA ARG A 204 -4.75 14.16 13.93
C ARG A 204 -5.89 13.38 13.25
N PHE A 205 -6.38 12.31 13.88
CA PHE A 205 -7.21 11.29 13.20
C PHE A 205 -8.63 11.13 13.74
N CYS A 206 -8.99 11.79 14.84
CA CYS A 206 -10.33 11.70 15.40
C CYS A 206 -11.34 12.62 14.68
N ASP A 207 -10.86 13.65 13.98
CA ASP A 207 -11.67 14.51 13.11
C ASP A 207 -11.43 14.14 11.62
N PRO A 208 -12.40 13.51 10.95
CA PRO A 208 -12.30 13.20 9.52
C PRO A 208 -12.14 14.41 8.61
N ALA A 209 -12.48 15.62 9.08
CA ALA A 209 -12.21 16.86 8.34
C ALA A 209 -10.71 17.22 8.32
N ILE A 210 -9.93 16.71 9.29
CA ILE A 210 -8.47 16.88 9.36
C ILE A 210 -7.77 15.78 8.57
N ASP A 211 -8.15 14.53 8.81
CA ASP A 211 -7.58 13.36 8.15
C ASP A 211 -8.52 12.15 8.24
N ALA A 212 -9.08 11.74 7.10
CA ALA A 212 -9.96 10.58 7.00
C ALA A 212 -9.24 9.29 6.60
N SER A 213 -7.91 9.30 6.47
CA SER A 213 -7.14 8.12 6.00
C SER A 213 -6.99 7.04 7.07
N THR A 214 -7.23 7.35 8.34
CA THR A 214 -7.12 6.40 9.45
C THR A 214 -8.23 6.57 10.47
N GLU A 215 -8.41 5.56 11.31
CA GLU A 215 -9.35 5.54 12.42
C GLU A 215 -8.71 4.82 13.60
N ILE A 216 -8.69 5.44 14.79
CA ILE A 216 -8.23 4.76 16.01
C ILE A 216 -9.37 3.89 16.54
N ARG A 217 -9.30 2.58 16.28
CA ARG A 217 -10.37 1.62 16.63
C ARG A 217 -10.27 1.12 18.06
N VAL A 218 -9.05 0.97 18.57
CA VAL A 218 -8.83 0.47 19.93
C VAL A 218 -7.56 1.04 20.54
N VAL A 219 -7.64 1.40 21.82
CA VAL A 219 -6.48 1.69 22.66
C VAL A 219 -6.31 0.55 23.66
N ILE A 220 -5.15 -0.11 23.61
CA ILE A 220 -4.82 -1.26 24.46
C ILE A 220 -3.78 -0.83 25.51
N ALA A 221 -4.18 -0.82 26.76
CA ALA A 221 -3.31 -0.47 27.88
C ALA A 221 -2.72 -1.71 28.56
N SER A 222 -1.45 -1.63 28.97
CA SER A 222 -0.78 -2.67 29.76
C SER A 222 -1.27 -2.74 31.22
N ARG A 223 -1.93 -1.69 31.71
CA ARG A 223 -2.41 -1.57 33.09
C ARG A 223 -3.57 -0.57 33.19
N PRO A 224 -4.48 -0.72 34.17
CA PRO A 224 -5.57 0.22 34.38
C PRO A 224 -5.10 1.53 35.02
N GLY A 225 -5.95 2.55 35.00
CA GLY A 225 -5.74 3.82 35.73
C GLY A 225 -4.59 4.68 35.19
N ILE A 226 -4.37 4.63 33.87
CA ILE A 226 -3.40 5.49 33.19
C ILE A 226 -4.13 6.60 32.43
N GLU A 227 -3.54 7.78 32.40
CA GLU A 227 -4.10 8.97 31.72
C GLU A 227 -4.37 8.73 30.23
N ALA A 228 -3.63 7.83 29.57
CA ALA A 228 -3.92 7.45 28.19
C ALA A 228 -5.32 6.86 27.98
N LEU A 229 -5.85 6.15 28.99
CA LEU A 229 -7.23 5.62 28.95
C LEU A 229 -8.24 6.76 29.03
N ASP A 230 -8.02 7.73 29.92
CA ASP A 230 -8.89 8.91 30.08
C ASP A 230 -8.94 9.72 28.76
N ARG A 231 -7.79 9.88 28.08
CA ARG A 231 -7.70 10.54 26.77
C ARG A 231 -8.51 9.81 25.69
N ALA A 232 -8.39 8.49 25.62
CA ALA A 232 -9.12 7.67 24.66
C ALA A 232 -10.64 7.71 24.91
N GLU A 233 -11.06 7.60 26.17
CA GLU A 233 -12.46 7.68 26.57
C GLU A 233 -13.07 9.05 26.25
N ALA A 234 -12.35 10.14 26.52
CA ALA A 234 -12.77 11.50 26.18
C ALA A 234 -12.96 11.70 24.66
N ALA A 235 -12.19 10.98 23.83
CA ALA A 235 -12.31 10.97 22.38
C ALA A 235 -13.33 9.94 21.84
N GLY A 236 -14.03 9.20 22.71
CA GLY A 236 -15.00 8.18 22.30
C GLY A 236 -14.39 6.91 21.70
N ILE A 237 -13.10 6.65 21.96
CA ILE A 237 -12.36 5.51 21.42
C ILE A 237 -12.50 4.31 22.37
N ARG A 238 -12.67 3.11 21.81
CA ARG A 238 -12.75 1.87 22.60
C ARG A 238 -11.42 1.60 23.32
N THR A 239 -11.48 1.37 24.62
CA THR A 239 -10.33 1.03 25.45
C THR A 239 -10.38 -0.43 25.92
N VAL A 240 -9.21 -1.07 26.01
CA VAL A 240 -9.05 -2.42 26.56
C VAL A 240 -7.82 -2.44 27.46
N VAL A 241 -7.92 -3.06 28.63
CA VAL A 241 -6.78 -3.28 29.54
C VAL A 241 -6.42 -4.75 29.50
N LEU A 242 -5.20 -5.07 29.04
CA LEU A 242 -4.72 -6.45 28.96
C LEU A 242 -3.56 -6.69 29.92
N PRO A 243 -3.59 -7.77 30.72
CA PRO A 243 -2.49 -8.11 31.59
C PRO A 243 -1.26 -8.52 30.76
N THR A 244 -0.08 -8.03 31.12
CA THR A 244 1.16 -8.27 30.35
C THR A 244 2.09 -9.32 30.95
N ASP A 245 1.77 -9.80 32.16
CA ASP A 245 2.55 -10.77 32.93
C ASP A 245 1.79 -12.08 33.20
N ALA A 246 0.59 -12.24 32.64
CA ALA A 246 -0.22 -13.43 32.82
C ALA A 246 0.11 -14.50 31.76
N PRO A 247 -0.04 -15.80 32.06
CA PRO A 247 0.14 -16.87 31.08
C PRO A 247 -0.74 -16.72 29.82
N ALA A 248 -1.87 -16.03 29.93
CA ALA A 248 -2.80 -15.77 28.84
C ALA A 248 -2.55 -14.45 28.08
N ALA A 249 -1.57 -13.62 28.50
CA ALA A 249 -1.35 -12.27 27.96
C ALA A 249 -1.18 -12.26 26.43
N GLU A 250 -0.42 -13.22 25.91
CA GLU A 250 -0.17 -13.39 24.47
C GLU A 250 -1.45 -13.70 23.70
N ALA A 251 -2.22 -14.69 24.16
CA ALA A 251 -3.47 -15.09 23.51
C ALA A 251 -4.51 -13.96 23.55
N LEU A 252 -4.58 -13.22 24.65
CA LEU A 252 -5.48 -12.08 24.80
C LEU A 252 -5.13 -10.95 23.82
N LEU A 253 -3.85 -10.59 23.72
CA LEU A 253 -3.40 -9.55 22.78
C LEU A 253 -3.66 -9.96 21.33
N ALA A 254 -3.32 -11.20 20.96
CA ALA A 254 -3.57 -11.72 19.62
C ALA A 254 -5.07 -11.66 19.25
N THR A 255 -5.92 -12.20 20.14
CA THR A 255 -7.37 -12.23 19.94
C THR A 255 -7.95 -10.82 19.82
N GLU A 256 -7.49 -9.89 20.66
CA GLU A 256 -7.99 -8.52 20.66
C GLU A 256 -7.62 -7.77 19.36
N LEU A 257 -6.39 -7.92 18.89
CA LEU A 257 -5.94 -7.31 17.63
C LEU A 257 -6.71 -7.88 16.43
N GLU A 258 -6.94 -9.20 16.39
CA GLU A 258 -7.74 -9.84 15.34
C GLU A 258 -9.20 -9.37 15.36
N ALA A 259 -9.82 -9.30 16.54
CA ALA A 259 -11.22 -8.90 16.70
C ALA A 259 -11.46 -7.41 16.43
N SER A 260 -10.45 -6.56 16.58
CA SER A 260 -10.57 -5.11 16.41
C SER A 260 -10.62 -4.65 14.94
N GLY A 261 -10.38 -5.55 13.98
CA GLY A 261 -10.38 -5.21 12.56
C GLY A 261 -9.33 -4.16 12.18
N VAL A 262 -8.21 -4.10 12.89
CA VAL A 262 -7.15 -3.10 12.66
C VAL A 262 -6.20 -3.57 11.56
N GLY A 263 -5.61 -2.63 10.82
CA GLY A 263 -4.59 -2.89 9.81
C GLY A 263 -3.17 -2.52 10.25
N LEU A 264 -3.02 -1.72 11.30
CA LEU A 264 -1.74 -1.25 11.82
C LEU A 264 -1.75 -1.16 13.35
N VAL A 265 -0.68 -1.63 13.98
CA VAL A 265 -0.45 -1.50 15.43
C VAL A 265 0.60 -0.41 15.68
N VAL A 266 0.32 0.50 16.61
CA VAL A 266 1.23 1.59 16.98
C VAL A 266 1.54 1.52 18.47
N LEU A 267 2.81 1.35 18.81
CA LEU A 267 3.32 1.39 20.18
C LEU A 267 3.65 2.85 20.53
N ALA A 268 2.78 3.49 21.29
CA ALA A 268 2.91 4.88 21.70
C ALA A 268 3.28 4.95 23.19
N GLY A 269 4.55 4.65 23.51
CA GLY A 269 5.01 4.55 24.89
C GLY A 269 4.54 3.26 25.59
N TYR A 270 4.51 2.15 24.85
CA TYR A 270 4.22 0.82 25.39
C TYR A 270 5.52 0.18 25.92
N LEU A 271 5.54 -0.18 27.20
CA LEU A 271 6.78 -0.54 27.91
C LEU A 271 7.04 -2.04 28.02
N ARG A 272 6.32 -2.85 27.24
CA ARG A 272 6.34 -4.31 27.35
C ARG A 272 6.76 -4.92 26.02
N LEU A 273 7.62 -5.93 26.07
CA LEU A 273 7.98 -6.69 24.87
C LEU A 273 6.72 -7.33 24.28
N ILE A 274 6.54 -7.19 22.97
CA ILE A 274 5.47 -7.88 22.27
C ILE A 274 5.84 -9.36 22.14
N PRO A 275 4.92 -10.29 22.47
CA PRO A 275 5.18 -11.71 22.30
C PRO A 275 5.57 -12.07 20.86
N ARG A 276 6.53 -13.00 20.70
CA ARG A 276 7.09 -13.35 19.38
C ARG A 276 6.05 -13.81 18.36
N SER A 277 5.04 -14.56 18.80
CA SER A 277 3.94 -15.01 17.93
C SER A 277 3.11 -13.84 17.39
N VAL A 278 2.86 -12.82 18.23
CA VAL A 278 2.15 -11.60 17.84
C VAL A 278 3.00 -10.79 16.85
N VAL A 279 4.29 -10.61 17.14
CA VAL A 279 5.22 -9.95 16.18
C VAL A 279 5.24 -10.69 14.84
N ALA A 280 5.28 -12.02 14.85
CA ALA A 280 5.26 -12.82 13.64
C ALA A 280 3.96 -12.65 12.83
N ALA A 281 2.80 -12.68 13.50
CA ALA A 281 1.49 -12.49 12.86
C ALA A 281 1.30 -11.06 12.31
N TRP A 282 1.91 -10.07 12.96
CA TRP A 282 1.80 -8.65 12.63
C TRP A 282 3.06 -8.08 11.98
N ARG A 283 3.94 -8.93 11.46
CA ARG A 283 5.21 -8.51 10.88
C ARG A 283 4.99 -7.48 9.76
N GLY A 284 5.71 -6.37 9.83
CA GLY A 284 5.55 -5.26 8.89
C GLY A 284 4.29 -4.40 9.09
N ARG A 285 3.49 -4.67 10.12
CA ARG A 285 2.26 -3.95 10.47
C ARG A 285 2.27 -3.44 11.91
N MET A 286 3.46 -3.24 12.47
CA MET A 286 3.67 -2.71 13.82
C MET A 286 4.73 -1.62 13.79
N LEU A 287 4.40 -0.44 14.29
CA LEU A 287 5.32 0.67 14.44
C LEU A 287 5.59 0.94 15.93
N ASN A 288 6.84 1.26 16.26
CA ASN A 288 7.23 1.80 17.55
C ASN A 288 7.88 3.16 17.36
N LEU A 289 7.65 4.05 18.31
CA LEU A 289 8.38 5.31 18.44
C LEU A 289 9.38 5.21 19.60
N HIS A 290 10.63 5.59 19.33
CA HIS A 290 11.71 5.63 20.30
C HIS A 290 12.32 7.03 20.41
N PRO A 291 12.50 7.60 21.62
CA PRO A 291 12.95 8.98 21.84
C PRO A 291 14.48 9.17 21.73
N ALA A 292 15.11 8.51 20.75
CA ALA A 292 16.52 8.70 20.38
C ALA A 292 16.76 8.32 18.91
N LEU A 293 17.96 8.62 18.39
CA LEU A 293 18.41 8.14 17.08
C LEU A 293 18.95 6.71 17.19
N LEU A 294 18.09 5.72 16.95
CA LEU A 294 18.50 4.31 16.91
C LEU A 294 19.60 4.06 15.87
N PRO A 295 20.56 3.15 16.16
CA PRO A 295 20.59 2.22 17.30
C PRO A 295 21.09 2.83 18.63
N ALA A 296 21.47 4.12 18.66
CA ALA A 296 21.96 4.74 19.88
C ALA A 296 20.83 4.91 20.92
N PHE A 297 21.16 4.66 22.19
CA PHE A 297 20.25 4.79 23.33
C PHE A 297 18.95 3.97 23.19
N GLY A 298 18.98 2.86 22.46
CA GLY A 298 17.89 1.88 22.35
C GLY A 298 18.14 0.62 23.17
N GLY A 299 17.12 -0.24 23.24
CA GLY A 299 17.18 -1.55 23.86
C GLY A 299 16.52 -1.63 25.24
N LEU A 300 16.65 -2.80 25.87
CA LEU A 300 15.97 -3.07 27.14
C LEU A 300 16.36 -2.05 28.22
N GLY A 301 15.36 -1.38 28.79
CA GLY A 301 15.55 -0.40 29.86
C GLY A 301 15.71 1.04 29.39
N MET A 302 15.85 1.28 28.09
CA MET A 302 15.94 2.59 27.47
C MET A 302 14.56 3.12 27.11
N TYR A 303 13.80 3.59 28.10
CA TYR A 303 12.47 4.17 27.86
C TYR A 303 12.20 5.38 28.76
N GLY A 304 11.31 6.26 28.30
CA GLY A 304 10.90 7.46 29.02
C GLY A 304 12.12 8.31 29.44
N ARG A 305 12.08 8.81 30.68
CA ARG A 305 13.11 9.69 31.25
C ARG A 305 14.54 9.16 31.11
N ARG A 306 14.73 7.84 31.20
CA ARG A 306 16.07 7.19 31.18
C ARG A 306 16.82 7.40 29.87
N VAL A 307 16.10 7.55 28.75
CA VAL A 307 16.73 7.81 27.45
C VAL A 307 17.40 9.19 27.45
N HIS A 308 16.67 10.20 27.94
CA HIS A 308 17.17 11.58 28.00
C HIS A 308 18.31 11.73 29.02
N GLU A 309 18.24 11.05 30.16
CA GLU A 309 19.34 10.96 31.14
C GLU A 309 20.61 10.41 30.48
N ALA A 310 20.52 9.26 29.80
CA ALA A 310 21.66 8.65 29.11
C ALA A 310 22.22 9.52 27.98
N VAL A 311 21.37 10.23 27.25
CA VAL A 311 21.78 11.19 26.20
C VAL A 311 22.62 12.32 26.82
N LEU A 312 22.15 12.93 27.90
CA LEU A 312 22.88 14.01 28.57
C LEU A 312 24.20 13.50 29.18
N GLU A 313 24.18 12.34 29.85
CA GLU A 313 25.38 11.71 30.43
C GLU A 313 26.44 11.38 29.37
N SER A 314 26.03 11.08 28.14
CA SER A 314 26.96 10.78 27.04
C SER A 314 27.68 12.01 26.48
N GLY A 315 27.16 13.22 26.72
CA GLY A 315 27.71 14.48 26.21
C GLY A 315 27.54 14.70 24.70
N VAL A 316 26.68 13.94 24.02
CA VAL A 316 26.38 14.16 22.59
C VAL A 316 25.67 15.50 22.37
N ARG A 317 25.91 16.11 21.20
CA ARG A 317 25.26 17.38 20.80
C ARG A 317 23.98 17.20 20.01
N THR A 318 23.61 15.95 19.72
CA THR A 318 22.45 15.62 18.90
C THR A 318 21.85 14.31 19.36
N THR A 319 20.55 14.32 19.60
CA THR A 319 19.70 13.13 19.76
C THR A 319 18.59 13.19 18.69
N GLY A 320 17.45 12.55 18.92
CA GLY A 320 16.35 12.59 17.98
C GLY A 320 15.19 11.71 18.38
N VAL A 321 14.34 11.44 17.39
CA VAL A 321 13.23 10.51 17.46
C VAL A 321 13.38 9.49 16.33
N THR A 322 13.09 8.23 16.61
CA THR A 322 13.03 7.18 15.60
C THR A 322 11.66 6.53 15.59
N VAL A 323 11.01 6.47 14.43
CA VAL A 323 9.90 5.56 14.18
C VAL A 323 10.45 4.35 13.44
N HIS A 324 10.21 3.15 13.94
CA HIS A 324 10.74 1.91 13.37
C HIS A 324 9.70 0.79 13.41
N LEU A 325 9.94 -0.23 12.59
CA LEU A 325 9.19 -1.48 12.68
C LEU A 325 9.52 -2.23 13.97
N VAL A 326 8.53 -2.91 14.51
CA VAL A 326 8.72 -3.83 15.64
C VAL A 326 9.23 -5.17 15.13
N ASP A 327 10.24 -5.70 15.82
CA ASP A 327 10.69 -7.08 15.68
C ASP A 327 10.71 -7.78 17.05
N GLU A 328 11.32 -8.97 17.12
CA GLU A 328 11.36 -9.77 18.33
C GLU A 328 12.32 -9.23 19.41
N ALA A 329 13.06 -8.15 19.11
CA ALA A 329 14.00 -7.49 20.00
C ALA A 329 13.56 -6.04 20.28
N TYR A 330 14.05 -5.48 21.40
CA TYR A 330 13.81 -4.06 21.68
C TYR A 330 14.65 -3.20 20.72
N ASP A 331 13.96 -2.32 19.99
CA ASP A 331 14.55 -1.22 19.22
C ASP A 331 15.57 -1.63 18.14
N GLN A 332 15.40 -2.83 17.54
CA GLN A 332 16.29 -3.34 16.48
C GLN A 332 15.63 -3.47 15.10
N GLY A 333 14.31 -3.31 15.03
CA GLY A 333 13.62 -3.43 13.76
C GLY A 333 13.97 -2.29 12.78
N PRO A 334 13.70 -2.49 11.48
CA PRO A 334 14.03 -1.51 10.43
C PRO A 334 13.50 -0.11 10.72
N VAL A 335 14.38 0.88 10.60
CA VAL A 335 14.04 2.30 10.73
C VAL A 335 13.09 2.71 9.60
N VAL A 336 11.98 3.33 9.96
CA VAL A 336 11.01 3.90 9.02
C VAL A 336 11.27 5.39 8.84
N ALA A 337 11.44 6.14 9.94
CA ALA A 337 11.75 7.56 9.91
C ALA A 337 12.59 7.97 11.12
N GLN A 338 13.43 8.99 10.93
CA GLN A 338 14.21 9.61 12.00
C GLN A 338 14.20 11.13 11.88
N TRP A 339 14.23 11.80 13.02
CA TRP A 339 14.39 13.26 13.09
C TRP A 339 15.42 13.63 14.15
N ARG A 340 16.31 14.56 13.81
CA ARG A 340 17.39 15.01 14.70
C ARG A 340 16.90 16.13 15.62
N VAL A 341 17.29 16.07 16.88
CA VAL A 341 16.99 17.07 17.90
C VAL A 341 18.31 17.54 18.53
N PRO A 342 18.59 18.85 18.55
CA PRO A 342 19.81 19.36 19.18
C PRO A 342 19.77 19.18 20.71
N VAL A 343 20.94 18.92 21.28
CA VAL A 343 21.17 18.90 22.74
C VAL A 343 22.00 20.13 23.08
N HIS A 344 21.42 21.04 23.85
CA HIS A 344 22.06 22.29 24.26
C HIS A 344 22.92 22.08 25.51
N GLU A 345 23.87 23.00 25.75
CA GLU A 345 24.76 22.94 26.92
C GLU A 345 24.02 23.04 28.25
N ASP A 346 22.97 23.86 28.29
CA ASP A 346 22.21 24.14 29.50
C ASP A 346 20.96 23.24 29.63
N ASP A 347 20.85 22.17 28.83
CA ASP A 347 19.73 21.25 28.93
C ASP A 347 19.74 20.47 30.24
N ASP A 348 18.58 20.41 30.88
CA ASP A 348 18.27 19.36 31.84
C ASP A 348 17.43 18.26 31.16
N VAL A 349 17.14 17.20 31.92
CA VAL A 349 16.39 16.05 31.41
C VAL A 349 14.99 16.45 30.93
N ASP A 350 14.36 17.41 31.60
CA ASP A 350 12.98 17.82 31.33
C ASP A 350 12.90 18.75 30.11
N SER A 351 13.88 19.66 29.94
CA SER A 351 14.00 20.52 28.75
C SER A 351 14.29 19.69 27.50
N LEU A 352 15.21 18.72 27.60
CA LEU A 352 15.50 17.81 26.49
C LEU A 352 14.31 16.91 26.17
N ALA A 353 13.67 16.31 27.19
CA ALA A 353 12.50 15.46 27.00
C ALA A 353 11.36 16.22 26.32
N SER A 354 11.10 17.45 26.75
CA SER A 354 10.06 18.31 26.15
C SER A 354 10.35 18.62 24.68
N ARG A 355 11.61 18.91 24.35
CA ARG A 355 12.02 19.18 22.96
C ARG A 355 11.87 17.93 22.08
N VAL A 356 12.31 16.77 22.57
CA VAL A 356 12.15 15.50 21.85
C VAL A 356 10.67 15.17 21.66
N LEU A 357 9.86 15.28 22.72
CA LEU A 357 8.41 15.01 22.68
C LEU A 357 7.68 15.88 21.65
N SER A 358 8.08 17.16 21.48
CA SER A 358 7.50 18.04 20.46
C SER A 358 7.69 17.52 19.02
N VAL A 359 8.80 16.80 18.78
CA VAL A 359 9.07 16.14 17.50
C VAL A 359 8.33 14.82 17.40
N GLU A 360 8.21 14.05 18.49
CA GLU A 360 7.43 12.81 18.54
C GLU A 360 5.98 13.05 18.08
N HIS A 361 5.35 14.12 18.59
CA HIS A 361 3.99 14.52 18.26
C HIS A 361 3.78 14.88 16.79
N GLN A 362 4.85 15.17 16.04
CA GLN A 362 4.79 15.50 14.62
C GLN A 362 5.11 14.28 13.76
N ILE A 363 6.22 13.58 14.08
CA ILE A 363 6.72 12.50 13.24
C ILE A 363 5.82 11.26 13.31
N LEU A 364 5.26 10.92 14.47
CA LEU A 364 4.45 9.70 14.60
C LEU A 364 3.14 9.78 13.81
N PRO A 365 2.31 10.85 13.94
CA PRO A 365 1.12 10.98 13.11
C PRO A 365 1.45 11.09 11.61
N ALA A 366 2.52 11.79 11.25
CA ALA A 366 2.94 11.91 9.85
C ALA A 366 3.30 10.55 9.22
N VAL A 367 4.06 9.72 9.94
CA VAL A 367 4.41 8.37 9.47
C VAL A 367 3.15 7.50 9.37
N VAL A 368 2.28 7.52 10.38
CA VAL A 368 1.03 6.74 10.35
C VAL A 368 0.14 7.13 9.17
N ALA A 369 -0.05 8.44 8.91
CA ALA A 369 -0.79 8.93 7.75
C ALA A 369 -0.14 8.49 6.44
N ALA A 370 1.19 8.50 6.37
CA ALA A 370 1.91 8.06 5.19
C ALA A 370 1.75 6.55 4.92
N VAL A 371 1.70 5.72 5.96
CA VAL A 371 1.40 4.29 5.85
C VAL A 371 -0.03 4.08 5.35
N ALA A 372 -0.99 4.81 5.92
CA ALA A 372 -2.40 4.73 5.56
C ALA A 372 -2.64 5.09 4.09
N ASN A 373 -2.03 6.18 3.62
CA ASN A 373 -2.16 6.67 2.26
C ASN A 373 -1.31 5.89 1.23
N GLY A 374 -0.60 4.84 1.65
CA GLY A 374 0.23 4.01 0.75
C GLY A 374 1.48 4.72 0.22
N THR A 375 1.79 5.93 0.69
CA THR A 375 3.02 6.67 0.33
C THR A 375 4.25 6.21 1.13
N CYS A 376 4.03 5.41 2.18
CA CYS A 376 5.05 4.76 2.98
C CYS A 376 4.69 3.27 3.13
N GLY A 377 5.63 2.37 2.83
CA GLY A 377 5.36 0.93 2.89
C GLY A 377 6.61 0.08 2.76
N LEU A 378 6.50 -1.19 3.17
CA LEU A 378 7.48 -2.24 2.85
C LEU A 378 7.68 -2.29 1.33
N ALA A 379 8.92 -2.07 0.90
CA ALA A 379 9.36 -2.31 -0.45
C ALA A 379 9.17 -3.79 -0.80
N ALA A 380 9.15 -4.11 -2.09
CA ALA A 380 8.90 -5.46 -2.60
C ALA A 380 9.91 -6.52 -2.09
N ASP A 381 11.05 -6.09 -1.57
CA ASP A 381 12.09 -6.95 -0.99
C ASP A 381 11.83 -7.33 0.49
N GLY A 382 10.79 -6.79 1.12
CA GLY A 382 10.45 -7.09 2.50
C GLY A 382 11.45 -6.58 3.54
N ALA A 383 12.44 -5.79 3.13
CA ALA A 383 13.57 -5.39 3.97
C ALA A 383 13.68 -3.86 4.14
N HIS A 384 13.15 -3.08 3.20
CA HIS A 384 13.27 -1.62 3.22
C HIS A 384 11.90 -0.96 3.25
N TRP A 385 11.79 0.21 3.88
CA TRP A 385 10.61 1.05 3.83
C TRP A 385 10.85 2.25 2.92
N THR A 386 9.88 2.55 2.06
CA THR A 386 9.88 3.81 1.30
C THR A 386 9.40 4.90 2.25
N VAL A 387 10.25 5.89 2.52
CA VAL A 387 9.87 7.04 3.37
C VAL A 387 9.45 8.16 2.45
N PRO A 388 8.21 8.69 2.55
CA PRO A 388 7.91 9.95 1.91
C PRO A 388 8.69 11.00 2.69
N PHE A 389 9.51 11.74 1.95
CA PHE A 389 10.10 12.99 2.37
C PHE A 389 9.09 13.81 3.20
N VAL A 390 9.44 14.17 4.43
CA VAL A 390 8.64 15.10 5.27
C VAL A 390 9.34 16.46 5.27
N PRO A 391 8.99 17.40 4.37
CA PRO A 391 9.47 18.78 4.47
C PRO A 391 8.55 19.69 5.29
N GLY A 392 9.18 20.52 6.14
CA GLY A 392 8.62 21.70 6.84
C GLY A 392 8.57 21.51 8.36
N GLU A 393 9.17 22.32 9.24
CA GLU A 393 9.80 23.63 9.13
C GLU A 393 11.21 23.63 9.74
N THR A 394 12.08 24.46 9.19
CA THR A 394 13.34 24.86 9.80
C THR A 394 13.13 25.28 11.26
N CYS A 395 13.69 24.52 12.22
CA CYS A 395 14.09 25.08 13.51
C CYS A 395 15.62 25.25 13.53
N GLU A 396 16.16 25.82 12.44
CA GLU A 396 17.46 26.51 12.39
C GLU A 396 17.19 27.95 11.95
N ARG A 397 16.65 28.72 12.90
CA ARG A 397 16.93 30.15 13.12
C ARG A 397 16.82 30.28 14.65
N GLU A 398 17.85 30.53 15.43
CA GLU A 398 19.16 31.17 15.21
C GLU A 398 20.33 30.29 15.66
#